data_AF-A0A0K0Q121-F1
#
_entry.id   AF-A0A0K0Q121-F1
#
_cell.length_a   1.000
_cell.length_b   1.000
_cell.length_c   1.000
_cell.angle_alpha   90.00
_cell.angle_beta   90.00
_cell.angle_gamma   90.00
#
_symmetry.space_group_name_H-M   'P 1'
#
loop_
_entity.id
_entity.type
_entity.pdbx_description
1 polymer ?
#
loop_
_entity_poly.entity_id
_entity_poly.type
_entity_poly.pdbx_seq_one_letter_code
_entity_poly.pdbx_strand_id
1 'polypeptide(L)'
;RFHPSVNLSILKFLGFEQILKNSLTTLPMGGGKGGSDFDPKGKSDNEVMRFCQSFMTELQRHVGADTDVPAGDIGVGAREIGYLYGQYKRLRNEFTGVLTGKNVKWGGSFIRPEATGYGAVYFLEEM
;
A
#
# COMPACT_ATOMS: atom_id res chain seq x y z
N ARG A 1 -6.15 -2.57 0.75
CA ARG A 1 -6.95 -3.07 1.90
C ARG A 1 -7.46 -4.47 1.58
N PHE A 2 -7.19 -5.45 2.44
CA PHE A 2 -7.77 -6.80 2.36
C PHE A 2 -8.72 -6.98 3.52
N HIS A 3 -10.02 -6.96 3.24
CA HIS A 3 -11.05 -7.08 4.26
C HIS A 3 -12.37 -7.51 3.63
N PRO A 4 -13.15 -8.43 4.23
CA PRO A 4 -14.36 -8.99 3.64
C PRO A 4 -15.47 -7.97 3.33
N SER A 5 -15.42 -6.78 3.93
CA SER A 5 -16.36 -5.70 3.61
C SER A 5 -15.96 -4.86 2.39
N VAL A 6 -14.76 -5.02 1.83
CA VAL A 6 -14.29 -4.19 0.71
C VAL A 6 -15.24 -4.32 -0.47
N ASN A 7 -15.66 -3.18 -1.00
CA ASN A 7 -16.41 -3.07 -2.25
C ASN A 7 -16.04 -1.75 -2.94
N LEU A 8 -16.53 -1.56 -4.17
CA LEU A 8 -16.20 -0.37 -4.97
C LEU A 8 -16.59 0.94 -4.28
N SER A 9 -17.73 0.99 -3.58
CA SER A 9 -18.17 2.20 -2.86
C SER A 9 -17.16 2.61 -1.79
N ILE A 10 -16.71 1.65 -0.97
CA ILE A 10 -15.70 1.89 0.06
C ILE A 10 -14.37 2.33 -0.54
N LEU A 11 -13.93 1.70 -1.63
CA LEU A 11 -12.67 2.07 -2.28
C LEU A 11 -12.75 3.47 -2.90
N LYS A 12 -13.87 3.84 -3.53
CA LYS A 12 -14.08 5.19 -4.05
C LYS A 12 -14.10 6.24 -2.94
N PHE A 13 -14.78 5.96 -1.83
CA PHE A 13 -14.79 6.84 -0.66
C PHE A 13 -13.37 7.11 -0.14
N LEU A 14 -12.60 6.05 0.14
CA LEU A 14 -11.24 6.17 0.63
C LEU A 14 -10.29 6.80 -0.39
N GLY A 15 -10.45 6.46 -1.68
CA GLY A 15 -9.64 7.01 -2.76
C GLY A 15 -9.90 8.51 -2.96
N PHE A 16 -11.15 8.95 -2.81
CA PHE A 16 -11.51 10.36 -2.88
C PHE A 16 -10.85 11.17 -1.76
N GLU A 17 -10.94 10.71 -0.51
CA GLU A 17 -10.26 11.39 0.62
C GLU A 17 -8.73 11.40 0.46
N GLN A 18 -8.15 10.34 -0.13
CA GLN A 18 -6.71 10.26 -0.36
C GLN A 18 -6.20 11.38 -1.29
N ILE A 19 -7.00 11.84 -2.26
CA ILE A 19 -6.64 12.96 -3.13
C ILE A 19 -6.41 14.23 -2.30
N LEU A 20 -7.38 14.58 -1.46
CA LEU A 20 -7.31 15.78 -0.62
C LEU A 20 -6.17 15.67 0.39
N LYS A 21 -6.06 14.52 1.06
CA LYS A 21 -5.00 14.26 2.03
C LYS A 21 -3.60 14.40 1.42
N ASN A 22 -3.39 13.83 0.23
CA ASN A 22 -2.09 13.90 -0.43
C ASN A 22 -1.77 15.30 -0.93
N SER A 23 -2.77 16.05 -1.39
CA SER A 23 -2.58 17.45 -1.80
C SER A 23 -2.06 18.35 -0.66
N LEU A 24 -2.37 18.03 0.60
CA LEU A 24 -1.96 18.81 1.76
C LEU A 24 -0.54 18.54 2.22
N THR A 25 0.13 17.47 1.74
CA THR A 25 1.47 17.11 2.21
C THR A 25 2.59 17.90 1.53
N THR A 26 2.26 18.80 0.60
CA THR A 26 3.20 19.55 -0.26
C THR A 26 4.10 18.69 -1.15
N LEU A 27 3.82 17.38 -1.28
CA LEU A 27 4.57 16.44 -2.11
C LEU A 27 3.82 16.18 -3.43
N PRO A 28 4.51 15.81 -4.51
CA PRO A 28 3.89 15.54 -5.80
C PRO A 28 3.20 14.17 -5.82
N MET A 29 2.07 14.06 -5.10
CA MET A 29 1.30 12.81 -4.98
C MET A 29 -0.13 13.00 -5.48
N GLY A 30 -0.56 12.16 -6.42
CA GLY A 30 -1.98 12.00 -6.79
C GLY A 30 -2.77 11.29 -5.69
N GLY A 31 -3.94 10.74 -6.01
CA GLY A 31 -4.76 9.97 -5.06
C GLY A 31 -5.35 8.70 -5.67
N GLY A 32 -5.39 7.63 -4.88
CA GLY A 32 -5.89 6.33 -5.32
C GLY A 32 -6.16 5.41 -4.14
N LYS A 33 -6.92 4.34 -4.38
CA LYS A 33 -7.14 3.28 -3.40
C LYS A 33 -7.40 1.95 -4.09
N GLY A 34 -6.89 0.88 -3.49
CA GLY A 34 -7.10 -0.49 -3.95
C GLY A 34 -7.31 -1.48 -2.82
N GLY A 35 -7.79 -2.66 -3.18
CA GLY A 35 -8.06 -3.72 -2.23
C GLY A 35 -8.76 -4.92 -2.86
N SER A 36 -9.11 -5.87 -1.99
CA SER A 36 -9.94 -7.03 -2.30
C SER A 36 -10.77 -7.37 -1.05
N ASP A 37 -11.92 -7.98 -1.30
CA ASP A 37 -12.79 -8.64 -0.32
C ASP A 37 -12.16 -9.91 0.31
N PHE A 38 -10.93 -10.26 -0.06
CA PHE A 38 -10.16 -11.30 0.61
C PHE A 38 -10.03 -11.04 2.12
N ASP A 39 -10.42 -12.02 2.92
CA ASP A 39 -10.23 -12.02 4.37
C ASP A 39 -8.92 -12.73 4.76
N PRO A 40 -7.89 -11.98 5.21
CA PRO A 40 -6.63 -12.57 5.67
C PRO A 40 -6.77 -13.29 7.03
N LYS A 41 -7.86 -13.06 7.77
CA LYS A 41 -8.06 -13.68 9.08
C LYS A 41 -8.22 -15.20 8.94
N GLY A 42 -7.50 -15.93 9.78
CA GLY A 42 -7.48 -17.40 9.76
C GLY A 42 -6.77 -18.01 8.55
N LYS A 43 -6.09 -17.21 7.71
CA LYS A 43 -5.28 -17.72 6.60
C LYS A 43 -3.85 -17.97 7.06
N SER A 44 -3.29 -19.07 6.59
CA SER A 44 -1.86 -19.36 6.74
C SER A 44 -1.02 -18.36 5.94
N ASP A 45 0.25 -18.26 6.32
CA ASP A 45 1.21 -17.40 5.64
C ASP A 45 1.32 -17.71 4.14
N ASN A 46 1.34 -19.00 3.80
CA ASN A 46 1.39 -19.47 2.42
C ASN A 46 0.13 -19.13 1.61
N GLU A 47 -1.06 -19.15 2.22
CA GLU A 47 -2.29 -18.73 1.55
C GLU A 47 -2.27 -17.23 1.24
N VAL A 48 -1.82 -16.40 2.19
CA VAL A 48 -1.67 -14.96 1.99
C VAL A 48 -0.62 -14.67 0.92
N MET A 49 0.51 -15.39 0.91
CA MET A 49 1.54 -15.25 -0.12
C MET A 49 0.98 -15.58 -1.52
N ARG A 50 0.31 -16.73 -1.67
CA ARG A 50 -0.32 -17.12 -2.95
C ARG A 50 -1.35 -16.09 -3.42
N PHE A 51 -2.16 -15.58 -2.50
CA PHE A 51 -3.12 -14.53 -2.80
C PHE A 51 -2.43 -13.25 -3.29
N CYS A 52 -1.42 -12.75 -2.57
CA CYS A 52 -0.67 -11.56 -2.96
C CYS A 52 -0.01 -11.72 -4.34
N GLN A 53 0.57 -12.90 -4.62
CA GLN A 53 1.18 -13.19 -5.92
C GLN A 53 0.13 -13.22 -7.04
N SER A 54 -1.03 -13.84 -6.80
CA SER A 54 -2.15 -13.84 -7.76
C SER A 54 -2.63 -12.41 -8.03
N PHE A 55 -2.90 -11.64 -6.97
CA PHE A 55 -3.36 -10.25 -7.06
C PHE A 55 -2.37 -9.36 -7.84
N MET A 56 -1.08 -9.47 -7.55
CA MET A 56 -0.05 -8.69 -8.24
C MET A 56 0.19 -9.13 -9.70
N THR A 57 -0.15 -10.38 -10.05
CA THR A 57 -0.04 -10.86 -11.44
C THR A 57 -0.90 -10.04 -12.39
N GLU A 58 -2.06 -9.57 -11.92
CA GLU A 58 -2.88 -8.62 -12.68
C GLU A 58 -2.47 -7.17 -12.40
N LEU A 59 -2.35 -6.78 -11.13
CA LEU A 59 -2.12 -5.37 -10.76
C LEU A 59 -0.87 -4.75 -11.39
N GLN A 60 0.21 -5.54 -11.60
CA GLN A 60 1.48 -5.02 -12.12
C GLN A 60 1.37 -4.23 -13.44
N ARG A 61 0.34 -4.50 -14.25
CA ARG A 61 0.12 -3.83 -15.54
C ARG A 61 -0.33 -2.38 -15.39
N HIS A 62 -0.84 -2.04 -14.21
CA HIS A 62 -1.53 -0.79 -13.91
C HIS A 62 -0.76 0.09 -12.91
N VAL A 63 0.31 -0.43 -12.31
CA VAL A 63 1.13 0.26 -11.31
C VAL A 63 2.56 0.42 -11.81
N GLY A 64 3.24 1.46 -11.32
CA GLY A 64 4.58 1.83 -11.74
C GLY A 64 5.07 3.04 -10.97
N ALA A 65 6.39 3.24 -10.91
CA ALA A 65 7.00 4.28 -10.08
C ALA A 65 6.49 5.70 -10.39
N ASP A 66 6.14 5.96 -11.65
CA ASP A 66 5.63 7.25 -12.13
C ASP A 66 4.16 7.19 -12.55
N THR A 67 3.43 6.11 -12.19
CA THR A 67 2.03 5.90 -12.57
C THR A 67 1.12 5.75 -11.36
N ASP A 68 1.36 4.72 -10.54
CA ASP A 68 0.60 4.42 -9.33
C ASP A 68 1.50 3.64 -8.37
N VAL A 69 1.58 4.10 -7.12
CA VAL A 69 2.49 3.60 -6.09
C VAL A 69 1.67 3.15 -4.86
N PRO A 70 1.19 1.89 -4.83
CA PRO A 70 0.39 1.42 -3.71
C PRO A 70 1.16 1.32 -2.39
N ALA A 71 0.39 1.19 -1.30
CA ALA A 71 0.90 1.10 0.07
C ALA A 71 0.09 0.09 0.91
N GLY A 72 0.52 -0.12 2.15
CA GLY A 72 -0.21 -0.91 3.13
C GLY A 72 -1.49 -0.23 3.64
N ASP A 73 -2.43 -1.03 4.13
CA ASP A 73 -3.69 -0.60 4.77
C ASP A 73 -4.20 -1.77 5.65
N ILE A 74 -5.46 -1.74 6.11
CA ILE A 74 -6.07 -2.86 6.83
C ILE A 74 -5.93 -4.14 6.01
N GLY A 75 -5.40 -5.19 6.65
CA GLY A 75 -5.13 -6.49 6.03
C GLY A 75 -3.92 -6.56 5.09
N VAL A 76 -3.19 -5.44 4.91
CA VAL A 76 -1.98 -5.35 4.06
C VAL A 76 -0.87 -4.67 4.86
N GLY A 77 -0.09 -5.45 5.59
CA GLY A 77 1.07 -4.98 6.35
C GLY A 77 2.39 -5.16 5.60
N ALA A 78 3.50 -5.06 6.34
CA ALA A 78 4.84 -5.19 5.77
C ALA A 78 5.09 -6.56 5.11
N ARG A 79 4.45 -7.62 5.63
CA ARG A 79 4.50 -8.97 5.06
C ARG A 79 3.87 -9.00 3.67
N GLU A 80 2.61 -8.55 3.55
CA GLU A 80 1.89 -8.54 2.28
C GLU A 80 2.60 -7.64 1.26
N ILE A 81 3.09 -6.47 1.68
CA ILE A 81 3.92 -5.59 0.83
C ILE A 81 5.17 -6.32 0.33
N GLY A 82 5.82 -7.14 1.16
CA GLY A 82 6.94 -7.99 0.72
C GLY A 82 6.55 -8.99 -0.37
N TYR A 83 5.43 -9.69 -0.20
CA TYR A 83 4.93 -10.65 -1.20
C TYR A 83 4.49 -9.99 -2.50
N LEU A 84 3.77 -8.87 -2.41
CA LEU A 84 3.37 -8.06 -3.55
C LEU A 84 4.61 -7.53 -4.30
N TYR A 85 5.58 -6.95 -3.58
CA TYR A 85 6.80 -6.41 -4.19
C TYR A 85 7.65 -7.50 -4.84
N GLY A 86 7.80 -8.66 -4.17
CA GLY A 86 8.52 -9.80 -4.71
C GLY A 86 7.93 -10.27 -6.04
N GLN A 87 6.60 -10.38 -6.13
CA GLN A 87 5.92 -10.75 -7.36
C GLN A 87 6.04 -9.67 -8.44
N TYR A 88 5.84 -8.39 -8.10
CA TYR A 88 6.01 -7.28 -9.03
C TYR A 88 7.41 -7.31 -9.66
N LYS A 89 8.45 -7.36 -8.81
CA LYS A 89 9.85 -7.39 -9.24
C LYS A 89 10.14 -8.57 -10.17
N ARG A 90 9.58 -9.75 -9.87
CA ARG A 90 9.74 -10.95 -10.71
C ARG A 90 9.08 -10.79 -12.08
N LEU A 91 7.90 -10.18 -12.15
CA LEU A 91 7.13 -10.04 -13.39
C LEU A 91 7.64 -8.89 -14.27
N ARG A 92 8.03 -7.77 -13.66
CA ARG A 92 8.51 -6.56 -14.35
C ARG A 92 10.02 -6.57 -14.62
N ASN A 93 10.76 -7.43 -13.91
CA ASN A 93 12.21 -7.51 -13.96
C ASN A 93 12.92 -6.18 -13.63
N GLU A 94 12.42 -5.46 -12.63
CA GLU A 94 12.97 -4.18 -12.20
C GLU A 94 12.91 -4.00 -10.69
N PHE A 95 13.91 -3.32 -10.12
CA PHE A 95 13.92 -2.91 -8.72
C PHE A 95 13.63 -1.40 -8.65
N THR A 96 12.37 -1.05 -8.45
CA THR A 96 11.91 0.34 -8.44
C THR A 96 11.00 0.63 -7.24
N GLY A 97 10.65 1.91 -7.05
CA GLY A 97 9.83 2.43 -5.96
C GLY A 97 8.32 2.22 -6.11
N VAL A 98 7.85 1.14 -6.74
CA VAL A 98 6.42 0.93 -7.04
C VAL A 98 5.54 0.66 -5.80
N LEU A 99 6.13 0.32 -4.65
CA LEU A 99 5.41 0.16 -3.39
C LEU A 99 6.13 0.93 -2.28
N THR A 100 5.36 1.61 -1.44
CA THR A 100 5.84 2.18 -0.16
C THR A 100 5.54 1.22 1.01
N GLY A 101 6.11 1.50 2.18
CA GLY A 101 5.99 0.58 3.34
C GLY A 101 6.86 -0.67 3.26
N LYS A 102 7.86 -0.66 2.36
CA LYS A 102 8.89 -1.71 2.22
C LYS A 102 9.74 -1.85 3.48
N ASN A 103 10.39 -2.99 3.66
CA ASN A 103 11.38 -3.14 4.73
C ASN A 103 12.65 -2.36 4.39
N VAL A 104 13.32 -1.78 5.40
CA VAL A 104 14.56 -1.01 5.24
C VAL A 104 15.67 -1.75 4.49
N LYS A 105 15.73 -3.10 4.61
CA LYS A 105 16.72 -3.93 3.92
C LYS A 105 16.57 -3.93 2.38
N TRP A 106 15.43 -3.48 1.85
CA TRP A 106 15.14 -3.48 0.41
C TRP A 106 14.32 -2.25 -0.02
N GLY A 107 14.73 -1.06 0.44
CA GLY A 107 14.19 0.22 -0.03
C GLY A 107 13.00 0.75 0.79
N GLY A 108 12.87 0.31 2.04
CA GLY A 108 12.03 0.95 3.05
C GLY A 108 12.68 2.21 3.65
N SER A 109 11.87 3.07 4.24
CA SER A 109 12.33 4.27 4.93
C SER A 109 12.40 4.03 6.44
N PHE A 110 13.39 4.64 7.09
CA PHE A 110 13.36 4.84 8.55
C PHE A 110 12.17 5.73 8.93
N ILE A 111 11.77 5.70 10.21
CA ILE A 111 10.64 6.46 10.77
C ILE A 111 9.26 6.02 10.24
N ARG A 112 9.18 5.08 9.30
CA ARG A 112 7.89 4.62 8.73
C ARG A 112 6.89 4.11 9.78
N PRO A 113 7.28 3.34 10.82
CA PRO A 113 6.36 2.96 11.89
C PRO A 113 5.81 4.15 12.69
N GLU A 114 6.63 5.17 12.93
CA GLU A 114 6.34 6.30 13.80
C GLU A 114 5.66 7.47 13.06
N ALA A 115 5.85 7.59 11.75
CA ALA A 115 5.52 8.76 10.93
C ALA A 115 4.13 9.35 11.18
N THR A 116 3.09 8.52 11.21
CA THR A 116 1.71 9.00 11.43
C THR A 116 1.52 9.55 12.85
N GLY A 117 2.08 8.87 13.86
CA GLY A 117 1.95 9.28 15.25
C GLY A 117 2.73 10.56 15.55
N TYR A 118 3.97 10.64 15.05
CA TYR A 118 4.79 11.86 15.17
C TYR A 118 4.13 13.03 14.45
N GLY A 119 3.63 12.83 13.23
CA GLY A 119 2.94 13.88 12.47
C GLY A 119 1.69 14.42 13.20
N ALA A 120 0.95 13.59 13.92
CA ALA A 120 -0.20 14.05 14.70
C ALA A 120 0.22 14.93 15.89
N VAL A 121 1.31 14.58 16.57
CA VAL A 121 1.87 15.38 17.67
C VAL A 121 2.43 16.69 17.14
N TYR A 122 3.22 16.67 16.07
CA TYR A 122 3.77 17.87 15.45
C TYR A 122 2.67 18.81 14.94
N PHE A 123 1.61 18.27 14.33
CA PHE A 123 0.50 19.10 13.90
C PHE A 123 -0.19 19.79 15.08
N LEU A 124 -0.39 19.10 16.20
CA LEU A 124 -0.98 19.68 17.41
C LEU A 124 -0.08 20.74 18.07
N GLU A 125 1.23 20.54 18.03
CA GLU A 125 2.21 21.50 18.56
C GLU A 125 2.22 22.83 17.79
N GLU A 126 1.89 22.79 16.49
CA GLU A 126 1.87 23.95 15.59
C GLU A 126 0.47 24.61 15.45
N MET A 127 -0.55 24.15 16.19
CA MET A 127 -1.92 24.71 16.20
C MET A 127 -2.11 25.81 17.23
#